data_AF-A0A9W8MG68-F1
#
_entry.id   AF-A0A9W8MG68-F1
#
_cell.length_a   1.000
_cell.length_b   1.000
_cell.length_c   1.000
_cell.angle_alpha   90.00
_cell.angle_beta   90.00
_cell.angle_gamma   90.00
#
_symmetry.space_group_name_H-M   'P 1'
#
loop_
_entity.id
_entity.type
_entity.pdbx_description
1 polymer ?
#
loop_
_entity_poly.entity_id
_entity_poly.type
_entity_poly.pdbx_seq_one_letter_code
_entity_poly.pdbx_strand_id
1 'polypeptide(L)'
;MVICGGELDAADERLAGASHPEDSDGEEDEDDRQEGSLKCLQIDLRRFGLDKHGLVNRFSRVLEENGINHMYSSTFKTANLLVDKKQALRAQSLLRSC
;
A
#
# COMPACT_ATOMS: atom_id res chain seq x y z
N MET A 1 4.71 15.35 -1.55
CA MET A 1 5.09 14.86 -0.21
C MET A 1 4.14 13.72 0.11
N VAL A 2 4.67 12.50 0.19
CA VAL A 2 3.86 11.30 0.46
C VAL A 2 3.70 11.19 1.97
N ILE A 3 2.47 11.20 2.46
CA ILE A 3 2.17 10.97 3.87
C ILE A 3 2.01 9.45 4.05
N CYS A 4 2.90 8.83 4.81
CA CYS A 4 2.74 7.44 5.23
C CYS A 4 1.77 7.43 6.41
N GLY A 5 0.64 6.76 6.29
CA GLY A 5 -0.43 6.75 7.29
C GLY A 5 -0.09 5.96 8.55
N GLY A 6 0.78 6.49 9.42
CA GLY A 6 1.17 5.86 10.68
C GLY A 6 0.01 5.64 11.66
N GLU A 7 -1.10 6.35 11.47
CA GLU A 7 -2.33 6.20 12.27
C GLU A 7 -3.13 4.93 11.90
N LEU A 8 -2.85 4.28 10.76
CA LEU A 8 -3.52 3.04 10.35
C LEU A 8 -2.87 1.77 10.93
N ASP A 9 -1.54 1.72 11.10
CA ASP A 9 -0.81 0.55 11.65
C ASP A 9 -1.40 0.16 13.04
N ALA A 10 -1.82 1.13 13.87
CA ALA A 10 -2.40 0.90 15.20
C ALA A 10 -3.86 0.39 15.22
N ALA A 11 -4.53 0.34 14.07
CA ALA A 11 -5.84 -0.30 13.94
C ALA A 11 -5.71 -1.79 13.57
N ASP A 12 -4.69 -2.12 12.78
CA ASP A 12 -4.36 -3.47 12.31
C ASP A 12 -3.97 -4.40 13.47
N GLU A 13 -3.10 -3.90 14.38
CA GLU A 13 -2.69 -4.60 15.61
C GLU A 13 -3.87 -5.00 16.52
N ARG A 14 -5.00 -4.29 16.45
CA ARG A 14 -6.20 -4.63 17.24
C ARG A 14 -7.05 -5.74 16.63
N LEU A 15 -6.94 -5.99 15.32
CA LEU A 15 -7.65 -7.09 14.65
C LEU A 15 -6.88 -8.41 14.79
N ALA A 16 -5.55 -8.37 14.66
CA ALA A 16 -4.69 -9.55 14.74
C ALA A 16 -4.77 -10.30 16.09
N GLY A 17 -5.17 -9.63 17.17
CA GLY A 17 -5.30 -10.23 18.51
C GLY A 17 -6.55 -11.08 18.77
N ALA A 18 -7.40 -11.32 17.76
CA ALA A 18 -8.76 -11.85 17.96
C ALA A 18 -9.05 -13.24 17.33
N SER A 19 -8.03 -14.03 16.98
CA SER A 19 -8.21 -15.32 16.27
C SER A 19 -7.48 -16.52 16.87
N HIS A 20 -8.15 -17.24 17.78
CA HIS A 20 -8.06 -18.69 18.04
C HIS A 20 -9.20 -19.05 19.02
N PRO A 21 -9.87 -20.22 18.90
CA PRO A 21 -9.30 -21.59 18.88
C PRO A 21 -9.70 -22.40 17.61
N GLU A 22 -9.36 -23.68 17.35
CA GLU A 22 -8.38 -24.70 17.85
C GLU A 22 -8.32 -25.87 16.80
N ASP A 23 -7.37 -26.80 16.96
CA ASP A 23 -7.26 -28.17 16.36
C ASP A 23 -7.50 -28.45 14.85
N SER A 24 -6.42 -28.81 14.14
CA SER A 24 -6.30 -30.10 13.40
C SER A 24 -4.88 -30.33 12.91
N ASP A 25 -4.26 -31.47 13.23
CA ASP A 25 -2.92 -31.84 12.74
C ASP A 25 -2.90 -32.06 11.21
N GLY A 26 -1.87 -31.54 10.54
CA GLY A 26 -1.58 -31.80 9.12
C GLY A 26 -0.27 -31.15 8.67
N GLU A 27 0.77 -31.96 8.42
CA GLU A 27 2.04 -31.51 7.83
C GLU A 27 1.87 -31.23 6.32
N GLU A 28 1.56 -30.00 5.95
CA GLU A 28 1.67 -29.48 4.57
C GLU A 28 2.46 -28.17 4.58
N ASP A 29 3.39 -27.99 3.63
CA ASP A 29 4.34 -26.87 3.58
C ASP A 29 3.68 -25.48 3.79
N GLU A 30 3.93 -24.85 4.94
CA GLU A 30 3.52 -23.48 5.26
C GLU A 30 4.38 -22.45 4.50
N ASP A 31 4.30 -22.45 3.17
CA ASP A 31 4.87 -21.38 2.34
C ASP A 31 4.04 -20.09 2.49
N ASP A 32 4.33 -19.38 3.59
CA ASP A 32 4.29 -17.93 3.74
C ASP A 32 3.02 -17.21 3.23
N ARG A 33 1.83 -17.82 3.44
CA ARG A 33 0.51 -17.16 3.22
C ARG A 33 0.18 -16.11 4.29
N GLN A 34 1.20 -15.41 4.78
CA GLN A 34 1.02 -14.20 5.58
C GLN A 34 0.34 -13.16 4.69
N GLU A 35 -0.96 -12.89 4.96
CA GLU A 35 -1.73 -11.88 4.23
C GLU A 35 -0.92 -10.58 4.18
N GLY A 36 -0.45 -10.25 2.97
CA GLY A 36 0.66 -9.32 2.80
C GLY A 36 0.28 -7.92 3.26
N SER A 37 0.66 -7.56 4.49
CA SER A 37 0.27 -6.29 5.10
C SER A 37 0.50 -5.11 4.13
N LEU A 38 -0.58 -4.42 3.78
CA LEU A 38 -0.54 -3.34 2.80
C LEU A 38 -0.29 -2.00 3.49
N LYS A 39 0.74 -1.29 3.04
CA LYS A 39 1.04 0.07 3.49
C LYS A 39 0.35 1.08 2.58
N CYS A 40 -0.43 1.99 3.17
CA CYS A 40 -0.99 3.13 2.44
C CYS A 40 0.00 4.28 2.31
N LEU A 41 0.26 4.67 1.06
CA LEU A 41 1.01 5.87 0.67
C LEU A 41 0.03 6.92 0.15
N GLN A 42 -0.19 7.99 0.91
CA GLN A 42 -1.11 9.05 0.52
C GLN A 42 -0.41 10.17 -0.26
N ILE A 43 -0.83 10.40 -1.50
CA ILE A 43 -0.36 11.47 -2.38
C ILE A 43 -1.35 12.64 -2.35
N ASP A 44 -0.85 13.86 -2.11
CA ASP A 44 -1.65 15.09 -2.26
C ASP A 44 -1.69 15.53 -3.73
N LEU A 45 -2.83 15.32 -4.40
CA LEU A 45 -3.01 15.62 -5.82
C LEU A 45 -3.05 17.13 -6.10
N ARG A 46 -3.42 17.95 -5.10
CA ARG A 46 -3.45 19.42 -5.23
C ARG A 46 -2.09 20.00 -5.61
N ARG A 47 -1.00 19.33 -5.21
CA ARG A 47 0.38 19.73 -5.54
C ARG A 47 0.75 19.54 -7.00
N PHE A 48 0.02 18.70 -7.72
CA PHE A 48 0.22 18.45 -9.15
C PHE A 48 -0.73 19.29 -10.03
N GLY A 49 -1.88 19.69 -9.48
CA GLY A 49 -3.00 20.31 -10.19
C GLY A 49 -4.10 19.29 -10.40
N LEU A 50 -5.30 19.54 -9.86
CA LEU A 50 -6.45 18.61 -9.94
C LEU A 50 -7.05 18.53 -11.35
N ASP A 51 -6.74 19.52 -12.17
CA ASP A 51 -7.04 19.70 -13.59
C ASP A 51 -6.13 18.86 -14.52
N LYS A 52 -5.01 18.30 -14.01
CA LYS A 52 -4.10 17.47 -14.81
C LYS A 52 -4.56 16.03 -14.88
N HIS A 53 -4.84 15.58 -16.10
CA HIS A 53 -5.11 14.18 -16.41
C HIS A 53 -3.82 13.33 -16.44
N GLY A 54 -3.96 12.00 -16.38
CA GLY A 54 -2.85 11.06 -16.52
C GLY A 54 -1.97 10.84 -15.28
N LEU A 55 -2.25 11.53 -14.15
CA LEU A 55 -1.51 11.34 -12.89
C LEU A 55 -1.53 9.87 -12.43
N VAL A 56 -2.69 9.20 -12.52
CA VAL A 56 -2.86 7.77 -12.21
C VAL A 56 -1.89 6.93 -13.04
N ASN A 57 -1.98 6.99 -14.37
CA ASN A 57 -1.14 6.23 -15.28
C ASN A 57 0.36 6.50 -15.05
N ARG A 58 0.73 7.74 -14.72
CA ARG A 58 2.12 8.10 -14.43
C ARG A 58 2.64 7.42 -13.16
N PHE A 59 1.88 7.46 -12.06
CA PHE A 59 2.27 6.79 -10.82
C PHE A 59 2.25 5.27 -10.98
N SER A 60 1.21 4.72 -11.60
CA SER A 60 1.08 3.27 -11.82
C SER A 60 2.21 2.72 -12.67
N ARG A 61 2.52 3.37 -13.80
CA ARG A 61 3.61 2.97 -14.69
C ARG A 61 4.98 2.96 -13.98
N VAL A 62 5.28 3.97 -13.17
CA VAL A 62 6.56 4.03 -12.43
C VAL A 62 6.71 2.90 -11.41
N LEU A 63 5.60 2.48 -10.78
CA LEU A 63 5.60 1.35 -9.86
C LEU A 63 5.68 0.01 -10.61
N GLU A 64 4.93 -0.14 -11.70
CA GLU A 64 4.91 -1.33 -12.56
C GLU A 64 6.28 -1.59 -13.22
N GLU A 65 6.89 -0.56 -13.82
CA GLU A 65 8.26 -0.62 -14.39
C GLU A 65 9.33 -0.99 -13.34
N ASN A 66 9.02 -0.85 -12.04
CA ASN A 66 9.89 -1.23 -10.93
C ASN A 66 9.54 -2.59 -10.29
N GLY A 67 8.51 -3.29 -10.79
CA GLY A 67 8.03 -4.57 -10.25
C GLY A 67 7.23 -4.42 -8.94
N ILE A 68 6.59 -3.28 -8.72
CA ILE A 68 5.81 -2.98 -7.52
C ILE A 68 4.31 -3.11 -7.81
N ASN A 69 3.71 -4.20 -7.31
CA ASN A 69 2.26 -4.37 -7.32
C ASN A 69 1.62 -3.32 -6.40
N HIS A 70 0.52 -2.72 -6.85
CA HIS A 70 -0.12 -1.63 -6.15
C HIS A 70 -1.62 -1.54 -6.45
N MET A 71 -2.41 -1.13 -5.47
CA MET A 71 -3.80 -0.70 -5.67
C MET A 71 -3.86 0.82 -5.60
N TYR A 72 -4.50 1.46 -6.57
CA TYR A 72 -4.66 2.91 -6.63
C TYR A 72 -6.13 3.31 -6.41
N SER A 73 -6.36 4.24 -5.48
CA SER A 73 -7.70 4.80 -5.20
C SER A 73 -7.63 6.33 -5.04
N SER A 74 -8.30 7.08 -5.91
CA SER A 74 -8.40 8.54 -5.79
C SER A 74 -9.52 8.95 -4.83
N THR A 75 -9.27 9.99 -4.06
CA THR A 75 -10.27 10.73 -3.27
C THR A 75 -10.55 12.10 -3.92
N PHE A 76 -11.23 13.00 -3.22
CA PHE A 76 -11.48 14.36 -3.70
C PHE A 76 -10.22 15.22 -3.90
N LYS A 77 -9.17 15.02 -3.08
CA LYS A 77 -7.95 15.87 -3.08
C LYS A 77 -6.64 15.08 -2.99
N THR A 78 -6.73 13.78 -2.73
CA THR A 78 -5.58 12.88 -2.55
C THR A 78 -5.75 11.62 -3.37
N ALA A 79 -4.70 10.81 -3.46
CA ALA A 79 -4.78 9.42 -3.86
C ALA A 79 -4.12 8.53 -2.82
N ASN A 80 -4.73 7.38 -2.59
CA ASN A 80 -4.25 6.33 -1.71
C ASN A 80 -3.64 5.25 -2.59
N LEU A 81 -2.35 4.99 -2.42
CA LEU A 81 -1.64 3.89 -3.05
C LEU A 81 -1.35 2.82 -1.99
N LEU A 82 -2.01 1.68 -2.10
CA LEU A 82 -1.70 0.51 -1.28
C LEU A 82 -0.61 -0.29 -1.98
N VAL A 83 0.46 -0.59 -1.26
CA VAL A 83 1.61 -1.39 -1.71
C VAL A 83 2.01 -2.35 -0.59
N ASP A 84 2.69 -3.44 -0.92
CA ASP A 84 3.24 -4.36 0.09
C ASP A 84 4.17 -3.60 1.07
N LYS A 85 4.05 -3.85 2.38
CA LYS A 85 4.86 -3.21 3.44
C LYS A 85 6.37 -3.39 3.22
N LYS A 86 6.83 -4.50 2.64
CA LYS A 86 8.22 -4.77 2.24
C LYS A 86 8.69 -3.80 1.13
N GLN A 87 7.79 -3.37 0.26
CA GLN A 87 8.09 -2.49 -0.89
C GLN A 87 7.80 -1.00 -0.62
N ALA A 88 7.09 -0.66 0.45
CA ALA A 88 6.56 0.67 0.73
C ALA A 88 7.61 1.80 0.73
N LEU A 89 8.81 1.58 1.28
CA LEU A 89 9.88 2.58 1.28
C LEU A 89 10.44 2.83 -0.13
N ARG A 90 10.59 1.76 -0.94
CA ARG A 90 11.04 1.86 -2.34
C ARG A 90 10.01 2.59 -3.18
N ALA A 91 8.73 2.22 -3.06
CA ALA A 91 7.61 2.90 -3.70
C ALA A 91 7.56 4.40 -3.32
N GLN A 92 7.69 4.73 -2.03
CA GLN A 92 7.72 6.13 -1.58
C GLN A 92 8.88 6.92 -2.21
N SER A 93 10.06 6.31 -2.36
CA SER A 93 11.21 6.96 -2.99
C SER A 93 10.97 7.24 -4.47
N LEU A 94 10.50 6.26 -5.24
CA LEU A 94 10.19 6.38 -6.66
C LEU A 94 9.12 7.45 -6.95
N LEU A 95 8.08 7.49 -6.12
CA LEU A 95 6.98 8.46 -6.22
C LEU A 95 7.39 9.89 -5.81
N ARG A 96 8.55 10.08 -5.15
CA ARG A 96 9.10 11.42 -4.84
C ARG A 96 9.85 12.06 -6.00
N SER A 97 10.35 11.26 -6.94
CA SER A 97 11.01 11.73 -8.18
C SER A 97 10.03 11.98 -9.34
N CYS A 98 8.72 11.85 -9.11
CA CYS A 98 7.65 12.14 -10.07
C CYS A 98 7.13 13.58 -9.91
#